data_AF-L7LEG9-F1
#
_entry.id   AF-L7LEG9-F1
#
_cell.length_a   1.000
_cell.length_b   1.000
_cell.length_c   1.000
_cell.angle_alpha   90.00
_cell.angle_beta   90.00
_cell.angle_gamma   90.00
#
_symmetry.space_group_name_H-M   'P 1'
#
loop_
_entity.id
_entity.type
_entity.pdbx_description
1 polymer ?
#
loop_
_entity_poly.entity_id
_entity_poly.type
_entity_poly.pdbx_seq_one_letter_code
_entity_poly.pdbx_strand_id
1 'polypeptide(L)'
;MTSISRKDYSGLFGPVAGDKIRLGNTDLYVEVEKDLRVIGDEAIYGGGKTLRDGMGQDPSSTSDTGALDIVITNVVIIDAELGVVKADVGIKDGKIAGIGKAGNASTMHGVTPGLITGPATDAISGEQLILTAAGLDSHVHMISPQQSYTALSGGITTLIGGGVGPTDGTNGTTITSGAWNLEMMLKANEGLPVNVLHCGKGNSSRRPPIEEQLLAGAGGLKIHEDWGSTPEAIKTALAVADDYDIQVAIHTDTLNEAGYVEDTPSPHSTAGRFTPITRRARAAVTRPTCSA
;
A
#
# COMPACT_ATOMS: atom_id res chain seq x y z
N MET A 1 28.01 34.64 0.18
CA MET A 1 27.04 33.60 -0.20
C MET A 1 27.48 32.99 -1.50
N THR A 2 27.49 31.68 -1.59
CA THR A 2 27.70 30.95 -2.85
C THR A 2 26.35 30.78 -3.53
N SER A 3 26.30 30.84 -4.86
CA SER A 3 25.07 30.65 -5.64
C SER A 3 25.29 29.55 -6.68
N ILE A 4 24.23 28.79 -6.97
CA ILE A 4 24.21 27.73 -7.99
C ILE A 4 22.97 27.92 -8.87
N SER A 5 23.07 27.60 -10.16
CA SER A 5 21.91 27.64 -11.05
C SER A 5 20.91 26.53 -10.68
N ARG A 6 19.60 26.74 -10.88
CA ARG A 6 18.61 25.67 -10.68
C ARG A 6 18.92 24.42 -11.51
N LYS A 7 19.40 24.59 -12.74
CA LYS A 7 19.76 23.48 -13.62
C LYS A 7 20.87 22.61 -13.04
N ASP A 8 21.94 23.23 -12.54
CA ASP A 8 23.07 22.50 -11.95
C ASP A 8 22.67 21.87 -10.60
N TYR A 9 21.86 22.59 -9.81
CA TYR A 9 21.31 22.05 -8.57
C TYR A 9 20.47 20.80 -8.84
N SER A 10 19.53 20.86 -9.78
CA SER A 10 18.68 19.70 -10.10
C SER A 10 19.47 18.56 -10.72
N GLY A 11 20.59 18.83 -11.39
CA GLY A 11 21.52 17.79 -11.86
C GLY A 11 22.24 17.04 -10.73
N LEU A 12 22.47 17.69 -9.58
CA LEU A 12 23.16 17.10 -8.42
C LEU A 12 22.22 16.49 -7.39
N PHE A 13 21.11 17.17 -7.08
CA PHE A 13 20.23 16.86 -5.95
C PHE A 13 18.79 16.58 -6.36
N GLY A 14 18.49 16.70 -7.66
CA GLY A 14 17.15 16.58 -8.21
C GLY A 14 16.29 17.84 -8.07
N PRO A 15 15.06 17.78 -8.58
CA PRO A 15 14.15 18.93 -8.62
C PRO A 15 13.75 19.40 -7.21
N VAL A 16 13.48 20.70 -7.08
CA VAL A 16 13.04 21.37 -5.85
C VAL A 16 11.68 22.03 -6.05
N ALA A 17 11.14 22.66 -5.00
CA ALA A 17 9.86 23.34 -5.06
C ALA A 17 9.72 24.27 -6.29
N GLY A 18 8.60 24.09 -7.01
CA GLY A 18 8.25 24.76 -8.26
C GLY A 18 8.81 24.12 -9.54
N ASP A 19 9.74 23.17 -9.45
CA ASP A 19 10.20 22.42 -10.62
C ASP A 19 9.12 21.39 -11.05
N LYS A 20 9.07 21.10 -12.35
CA LYS A 20 8.11 20.15 -12.94
C LYS A 20 8.79 18.92 -13.50
N ILE A 21 8.17 17.76 -13.30
CA ILE A 21 8.65 16.46 -13.76
C ILE A 21 7.58 15.87 -14.68
N ARG A 22 7.98 15.48 -15.89
CA ARG A 22 7.12 14.72 -16.80
C ARG A 22 7.07 13.26 -16.35
N LEU A 23 5.89 12.69 -16.20
CA LEU A 23 5.74 11.28 -15.81
C LEU A 23 5.88 10.38 -17.03
N GLY A 24 7.07 9.81 -17.21
CA GLY A 24 7.40 8.93 -18.33
C GLY A 24 7.21 9.63 -19.68
N ASN A 25 6.53 8.97 -20.60
CA ASN A 25 6.17 9.49 -21.92
C ASN A 25 4.73 10.01 -22.01
N THR A 26 4.07 10.27 -20.87
CA THR A 26 2.71 10.81 -20.81
C THR A 26 2.68 12.33 -20.96
N ASP A 27 1.52 12.96 -21.08
CA ASP A 27 1.38 14.43 -21.03
C ASP A 27 1.13 14.96 -19.61
N LEU A 28 1.41 14.14 -18.59
CA LEU A 28 1.27 14.52 -17.18
C LEU A 28 2.57 15.11 -16.66
N TYR A 29 2.44 16.28 -16.02
CA TYR A 29 3.52 16.98 -15.35
C TYR A 29 3.13 17.22 -13.90
N VAL A 30 3.94 16.71 -12.98
CA VAL A 30 3.81 16.98 -11.55
C VAL A 30 4.74 18.12 -11.17
N GLU A 31 4.27 19.03 -10.33
CA GLU A 31 5.07 20.12 -9.77
C GLU A 31 5.46 19.76 -8.34
N VAL A 32 6.73 19.92 -7.98
CA VAL A 32 7.15 19.76 -6.58
C VAL A 32 6.56 20.91 -5.76
N GLU A 33 5.64 20.59 -4.86
CA GLU A 33 4.89 21.58 -4.08
C GLU A 33 5.72 22.15 -2.93
N LYS A 34 6.51 21.29 -2.27
CA LYS A 34 7.32 21.63 -1.10
C LYS A 34 8.65 20.87 -1.13
N ASP A 35 9.71 21.54 -0.68
CA ASP A 35 10.96 20.89 -0.30
C ASP A 35 11.07 20.94 1.22
N LEU A 36 11.11 19.78 1.86
CA LEU A 36 11.16 19.65 3.32
C LEU A 36 12.59 19.65 3.85
N ARG A 37 13.58 19.83 2.97
CA ARG A 37 15.00 19.87 3.31
C ARG A 37 15.50 21.31 3.40
N VAL A 38 16.77 21.43 3.77
CA VAL A 38 17.50 22.70 3.83
C VAL A 38 18.50 22.76 2.69
N ILE A 39 18.38 23.79 1.84
CA ILE A 39 19.28 24.01 0.70
C ILE A 39 20.70 24.33 1.20
N GLY A 40 21.69 23.65 0.66
CA GLY A 40 23.12 23.75 1.01
C GLY A 40 23.59 22.68 2.00
N ASP A 41 22.66 21.95 2.62
CA ASP A 41 22.92 20.89 3.59
C ASP A 41 22.37 19.54 3.08
N GLU A 42 22.36 19.30 1.77
CA GLU A 42 21.82 18.06 1.20
C GLU A 42 22.62 16.83 1.68
N ALA A 43 21.91 15.78 2.12
CA ALA A 43 22.51 14.52 2.52
C ALA A 43 22.83 13.70 1.27
N ILE A 44 24.11 13.43 0.98
CA ILE A 44 24.55 12.71 -0.21
C ILE A 44 25.61 11.70 0.20
N TYR A 45 25.38 10.45 -0.17
CA TYR A 45 26.35 9.37 -0.04
C TYR A 45 27.39 9.35 -1.18
N GLY A 46 28.64 9.07 -0.83
CA GLY A 46 29.74 8.73 -1.74
C GLY A 46 31.06 9.44 -1.42
N GLY A 47 32.11 9.11 -2.19
CA GLY A 47 33.47 9.60 -1.96
C GLY A 47 33.55 11.13 -1.95
N GLY A 48 33.99 11.71 -0.82
CA GLY A 48 34.15 13.16 -0.65
C GLY A 48 32.85 13.95 -0.44
N LYS A 49 31.70 13.29 -0.27
CA LYS A 49 30.38 13.94 -0.12
C LYS A 49 30.00 14.19 1.35
N THR A 50 28.72 14.42 1.65
CA THR A 50 28.27 14.93 2.95
C THR A 50 28.04 13.83 4.00
N LEU A 51 27.52 12.66 3.61
CA LEU A 51 27.32 11.52 4.53
C LEU A 51 28.65 10.81 4.82
N ARG A 52 29.45 11.41 5.69
CA ARG A 52 30.74 10.91 6.19
C ARG A 52 30.84 11.16 7.68
N ASP A 53 31.68 10.36 8.34
CA ASP A 53 31.96 10.42 9.78
C ASP A 53 32.25 11.86 10.27
N GLY A 54 31.54 12.29 11.32
CA GLY A 54 31.67 13.62 11.90
C GLY A 54 31.07 14.77 11.06
N MET A 55 30.59 14.49 9.85
CA MET A 55 29.97 15.45 8.94
C MET A 55 28.46 15.27 8.96
N GLY A 56 27.84 14.84 7.86
CA GLY A 56 26.43 14.48 7.82
C GLY A 56 26.11 13.17 8.54
N GLN A 57 27.10 12.31 8.80
CA GLN A 57 26.94 11.14 9.68
C GLN A 57 27.31 11.52 11.12
N ASP A 58 26.38 11.39 12.06
CA ASP A 58 26.60 11.67 13.47
C ASP A 58 27.44 10.54 14.11
N PRO A 59 28.69 10.82 14.51
CA PRO A 59 29.59 9.81 15.07
C PRO A 59 29.19 9.34 16.47
N SER A 60 28.32 10.09 17.16
CA SER A 60 27.87 9.78 18.52
C SER A 60 26.62 8.91 18.56
N SER A 61 25.89 8.85 17.44
CA SER A 61 24.65 8.10 17.35
C SER A 61 24.88 6.59 17.21
N THR A 62 24.02 5.82 17.85
CA THR A 62 23.94 4.35 17.77
C THR A 62 22.56 3.95 17.26
N SER A 63 22.39 2.67 16.91
CA SER A 63 21.08 2.13 16.56
C SER A 63 20.04 2.39 17.67
N ASP A 64 20.43 2.17 18.93
CA ASP A 64 19.54 2.31 20.11
C ASP A 64 19.20 3.77 20.43
N THR A 65 20.08 4.71 20.08
CA THR A 65 19.85 6.14 20.27
C THR A 65 19.13 6.79 19.08
N GLY A 66 18.61 5.99 18.15
CA GLY A 66 17.74 6.46 17.07
C GLY A 66 18.43 6.77 15.75
N ALA A 67 19.66 6.29 15.51
CA ALA A 67 20.22 6.29 14.16
C ALA A 67 19.34 5.43 13.24
N LEU A 68 19.02 5.97 12.06
CA LEU A 68 18.24 5.27 11.04
C LEU A 68 18.94 3.97 10.62
N ASP A 69 18.17 2.98 10.17
CA ASP A 69 18.75 1.78 9.55
C ASP A 69 19.04 2.05 8.07
N ILE A 70 18.11 2.74 7.38
CA ILE A 70 18.27 3.17 5.99
C ILE A 70 17.77 4.61 5.85
N VAL A 71 18.43 5.41 5.02
CA VAL A 71 17.94 6.71 4.54
C VAL A 71 17.82 6.72 3.02
N ILE A 72 16.68 7.15 2.50
CA ILE A 72 16.50 7.47 1.08
C ILE A 72 16.72 8.97 0.94
N THR A 73 17.80 9.37 0.28
CA THR A 73 18.22 10.77 0.23
C THR A 73 17.59 11.50 -0.95
N ASN A 74 17.12 12.72 -0.71
CA ASN A 74 16.74 13.69 -1.75
C ASN A 74 15.71 13.16 -2.75
N VAL A 75 14.70 12.43 -2.31
CA VAL A 75 13.72 11.81 -3.22
C VAL A 75 12.49 12.68 -3.41
N VAL A 76 11.93 12.67 -4.61
CA VAL A 76 10.59 13.24 -4.84
C VAL A 76 9.57 12.20 -4.45
N ILE A 77 8.72 12.50 -3.48
CA ILE A 77 7.63 11.66 -3.04
C ILE A 77 6.37 12.09 -3.79
N ILE A 78 5.67 11.12 -4.37
CA ILE A 78 4.31 11.30 -4.87
C ILE A 78 3.41 10.41 -4.02
N ASP A 79 2.57 11.04 -3.22
CA ASP A 79 1.65 10.37 -2.33
C ASP A 79 0.30 11.09 -2.28
N ALA A 80 -0.78 10.33 -2.10
CA ALA A 80 -2.13 10.88 -2.15
C ALA A 80 -2.45 11.84 -0.99
N GLU A 81 -1.84 11.63 0.19
CA GLU A 81 -2.04 12.46 1.38
C GLU A 81 -0.96 13.54 1.51
N LEU A 82 0.30 13.21 1.22
CA LEU A 82 1.41 14.18 1.33
C LEU A 82 1.49 15.15 0.14
N GLY A 83 0.91 14.78 -1.01
CA GLY A 83 1.07 15.50 -2.27
C GLY A 83 2.41 15.18 -2.96
N VAL A 84 2.95 16.16 -3.69
CA VAL A 84 4.24 16.03 -4.39
C VAL A 84 5.31 16.81 -3.63
N VAL A 85 6.15 16.12 -2.86
CA VAL A 85 7.14 16.75 -1.97
C VAL A 85 8.54 16.25 -2.22
N LYS A 86 9.55 17.06 -1.93
CA LYS A 86 10.97 16.68 -1.96
C LYS A 86 11.48 16.53 -0.53
N ALA A 87 12.05 15.37 -0.20
CA ALA A 87 12.46 15.06 1.18
C ALA A 87 13.53 13.97 1.23
N ASP A 88 14.13 13.80 2.40
CA ASP A 88 14.77 12.57 2.81
C ASP A 88 13.74 11.70 3.55
N VAL A 89 13.82 10.38 3.38
CA VAL A 89 12.95 9.41 4.06
C VAL A 89 13.79 8.47 4.91
N GLY A 90 13.52 8.45 6.21
CA GLY A 90 14.21 7.57 7.15
C GLY A 90 13.42 6.29 7.42
N ILE A 91 14.12 5.17 7.48
CA ILE A 91 13.58 3.86 7.82
C ILE A 91 14.25 3.35 9.09
N LYS A 92 13.43 2.91 10.06
CA LYS A 92 13.86 2.28 11.30
C LYS A 92 12.96 1.10 11.63
N ASP A 93 13.54 -0.05 11.96
CA ASP A 93 12.83 -1.29 12.31
C ASP A 93 11.75 -1.68 11.29
N GLY A 94 12.07 -1.52 10.00
CA GLY A 94 11.16 -1.82 8.88
C GLY A 94 9.99 -0.84 8.73
N LYS A 95 9.99 0.30 9.42
CA LYS A 95 8.95 1.33 9.37
C LYS A 95 9.51 2.68 8.91
N ILE A 96 8.66 3.51 8.32
CA ILE A 96 9.01 4.89 8.02
C ILE A 96 9.12 5.65 9.36
N ALA A 97 10.33 6.04 9.72
CA ALA A 97 10.63 6.78 10.95
C ALA A 97 10.31 8.28 10.81
N GLY A 98 10.48 8.83 9.60
CA GLY A 98 10.15 10.21 9.31
C GLY A 98 10.36 10.58 7.84
N ILE A 99 9.83 11.73 7.48
CA ILE A 99 9.95 12.35 6.16
C ILE A 99 10.31 13.82 6.39
N GLY A 100 11.46 14.26 5.86
CA GLY A 100 11.95 15.61 6.13
C GLY A 100 13.41 15.80 5.73
N LYS A 101 14.22 16.34 6.64
CA LYS A 101 15.65 16.55 6.47
C LYS A 101 16.44 15.55 7.31
N ALA A 102 17.19 14.67 6.67
CA ALA A 102 18.09 13.75 7.35
C ALA A 102 19.51 14.33 7.50
N GLY A 103 20.28 13.81 8.45
CA GLY A 103 21.69 14.15 8.62
C GLY A 103 22.16 14.13 10.08
N ASN A 104 23.17 14.94 10.36
CA ASN A 104 23.74 15.12 11.69
C ASN A 104 23.31 16.46 12.27
N ALA A 105 22.51 16.43 13.34
CA ALA A 105 21.99 17.65 13.98
C ALA A 105 23.08 18.52 14.63
N SER A 106 24.28 17.97 14.87
CA SER A 106 25.41 18.70 15.44
C SER A 106 26.10 19.63 14.44
N THR A 107 25.97 19.36 13.14
CA THR A 107 26.72 20.04 12.07
C THR A 107 25.85 20.59 10.96
N MET A 108 24.60 20.14 10.84
CA MET A 108 23.67 20.52 9.78
C MET A 108 22.45 21.22 10.34
N HIS A 109 21.91 22.18 9.58
CA HIS A 109 20.71 22.88 9.97
C HIS A 109 19.43 22.09 9.65
N GLY A 110 18.45 22.21 10.53
CA GLY A 110 17.08 21.74 10.27
C GLY A 110 16.90 20.22 10.18
N VAL A 111 17.85 19.42 10.69
CA VAL A 111 17.67 17.96 10.78
C VAL A 111 16.39 17.65 11.56
N THR A 112 15.48 16.91 10.93
CA THR A 112 14.18 16.58 11.49
C THR A 112 14.38 15.59 12.65
N PRO A 113 13.71 15.77 13.80
CA PRO A 113 13.77 14.81 14.90
C PRO A 113 13.43 13.40 14.41
N GLY A 114 14.28 12.41 14.73
CA GLY A 114 14.12 11.03 14.28
C GLY A 114 14.75 10.71 12.91
N LEU A 115 15.35 11.69 12.22
CA LEU A 115 16.06 11.48 10.94
C LEU A 115 17.59 11.65 11.07
N ILE A 116 18.15 11.11 12.16
CA ILE A 116 19.60 11.15 12.39
C ILE A 116 20.26 10.03 11.58
N THR A 117 21.26 10.37 10.78
CA THR A 117 22.09 9.39 10.08
C THR A 117 23.35 9.13 10.90
N GLY A 118 23.62 7.86 11.20
CA GLY A 118 24.75 7.41 12.02
C GLY A 118 25.52 6.26 11.39
N PRO A 119 26.51 5.67 12.08
CA PRO A 119 27.25 4.51 11.60
C PRO A 119 26.38 3.28 11.28
N ALA A 120 25.17 3.21 11.83
CA ALA A 120 24.19 2.14 11.56
C ALA A 120 23.35 2.38 10.29
N THR A 121 23.41 3.59 9.71
CA THR A 121 22.55 3.99 8.61
C THR A 121 23.19 3.69 7.26
N ASP A 122 22.51 2.88 6.44
CA ASP A 122 22.82 2.74 5.02
C ASP A 122 22.04 3.75 4.17
N ALA A 123 22.46 3.99 2.92
CA ALA A 123 21.90 5.05 2.08
C ALA A 123 21.45 4.57 0.69
N ILE A 124 20.25 5.02 0.29
CA ILE A 124 19.70 4.86 -1.07
C ILE A 124 19.64 6.25 -1.72
N SER A 125 20.35 6.42 -2.84
CA SER A 125 20.36 7.67 -3.61
C SER A 125 19.06 7.89 -4.37
N GLY A 126 18.23 8.82 -3.89
CA GLY A 126 16.93 9.16 -4.46
C GLY A 126 16.89 10.45 -5.30
N GLU A 127 18.05 11.10 -5.52
CA GLU A 127 18.14 12.47 -6.09
C GLU A 127 17.35 12.61 -7.39
N GLN A 128 17.48 11.63 -8.29
CA GLN A 128 16.86 11.61 -9.61
C GLN A 128 15.68 10.63 -9.72
N LEU A 129 15.13 10.22 -8.58
CA LEU A 129 14.09 9.20 -8.49
C LEU A 129 12.81 9.76 -7.88
N ILE A 130 11.74 9.01 -8.13
CA ILE A 130 10.43 9.21 -7.50
C ILE A 130 10.18 8.04 -6.54
N LEU A 131 9.75 8.35 -5.33
CA LEU A 131 9.27 7.39 -4.35
C LEU A 131 7.75 7.44 -4.29
N THR A 132 7.14 6.26 -4.29
CA THR A 132 5.69 6.08 -4.14
C THR A 132 5.44 5.00 -3.09
N ALA A 133 4.27 5.04 -2.45
CA ALA A 133 3.77 3.86 -1.76
C ALA A 133 3.59 2.72 -2.78
N ALA A 134 3.89 1.48 -2.37
CA ALA A 134 3.69 0.34 -3.25
C ALA A 134 2.20 0.11 -3.54
N GLY A 135 1.92 -0.41 -4.73
CA GLY A 135 0.56 -0.75 -5.14
C GLY A 135 -0.05 -1.86 -4.28
N LEU A 136 -1.37 -1.81 -4.17
CA LEU A 136 -2.20 -2.82 -3.53
C LEU A 136 -3.26 -3.26 -4.55
N ASP A 137 -3.26 -4.55 -4.89
CA ASP A 137 -4.26 -5.14 -5.77
C ASP A 137 -5.35 -5.81 -4.92
N SER A 138 -6.57 -5.31 -5.03
CA SER A 138 -7.69 -5.76 -4.21
C SER A 138 -8.59 -6.84 -4.84
N HIS A 139 -8.25 -7.33 -6.03
CA HIS A 139 -9.06 -8.31 -6.75
C HIS A 139 -8.19 -9.43 -7.34
N VAL A 140 -7.48 -10.15 -6.48
CA VAL A 140 -6.54 -11.18 -6.92
C VAL A 140 -7.15 -12.59 -6.80
N HIS A 141 -7.23 -13.29 -7.92
CA HIS A 141 -7.53 -14.71 -7.93
C HIS A 141 -6.24 -15.48 -7.63
N MET A 142 -6.21 -16.28 -6.56
CA MET A 142 -5.01 -17.02 -6.15
C MET A 142 -4.84 -18.32 -6.94
N ILE A 143 -4.74 -18.17 -8.27
CA ILE A 143 -4.65 -19.27 -9.25
C ILE A 143 -3.24 -19.85 -9.29
N SER A 144 -2.22 -18.98 -9.31
CA SER A 144 -0.82 -19.38 -9.48
C SER A 144 0.09 -18.54 -8.59
N PRO A 145 1.09 -19.13 -7.90
CA PRO A 145 2.02 -18.36 -7.07
C PRO A 145 2.89 -17.40 -7.90
N GLN A 146 3.09 -17.67 -9.19
CA GLN A 146 3.93 -16.84 -10.07
C GLN A 146 3.42 -15.41 -10.20
N GLN A 147 2.12 -15.18 -10.00
CA GLN A 147 1.53 -13.84 -10.08
C GLN A 147 2.11 -12.88 -9.04
N SER A 148 2.66 -13.36 -7.91
CA SER A 148 3.33 -12.49 -6.95
C SER A 148 4.58 -11.84 -7.54
N TYR A 149 5.34 -12.55 -8.37
CA TYR A 149 6.52 -12.00 -9.04
C TYR A 149 6.13 -10.97 -10.11
N THR A 150 5.06 -11.24 -10.85
CA THR A 150 4.51 -10.27 -11.82
C THR A 150 4.00 -9.01 -11.12
N ALA A 151 3.28 -9.17 -10.00
CA ALA A 151 2.80 -8.05 -9.19
C ALA A 151 3.96 -7.19 -8.67
N LEU A 152 4.98 -7.81 -8.08
CA LEU A 152 6.18 -7.11 -7.60
C LEU A 152 6.91 -6.37 -8.72
N SER A 153 7.04 -7.00 -9.89
CA SER A 153 7.67 -6.36 -11.06
C SER A 153 6.88 -5.15 -11.56
N GLY A 154 5.58 -5.08 -11.26
CA GLY A 154 4.71 -3.94 -11.51
C GLY A 154 4.60 -2.93 -10.36
N GLY A 155 5.37 -3.10 -9.28
CA GLY A 155 5.33 -2.23 -8.10
C GLY A 155 4.20 -2.51 -7.10
N ILE A 156 3.55 -3.68 -7.19
CA ILE A 156 2.50 -4.12 -6.26
C ILE A 156 3.12 -5.06 -5.22
N THR A 157 2.96 -4.73 -3.93
CA THR A 157 3.52 -5.53 -2.82
C THR A 157 2.45 -6.17 -1.94
N THR A 158 1.18 -5.87 -2.17
CA THR A 158 0.06 -6.39 -1.38
C THR A 158 -1.04 -6.93 -2.30
N LEU A 159 -1.42 -8.19 -2.08
CA LEU A 159 -2.44 -8.90 -2.83
C LEU A 159 -3.62 -9.22 -1.92
N ILE A 160 -4.82 -8.81 -2.30
CA ILE A 160 -6.07 -9.12 -1.59
C ILE A 160 -7.01 -9.84 -2.53
N GLY A 161 -7.55 -10.96 -2.07
CA GLY A 161 -8.48 -11.76 -2.87
C GLY A 161 -8.60 -13.16 -2.31
N GLY A 162 -8.61 -14.19 -3.14
CA GLY A 162 -8.77 -15.56 -2.65
C GLY A 162 -8.63 -16.62 -3.73
N GLY A 163 -8.54 -17.87 -3.29
CA GLY A 163 -8.32 -19.02 -4.14
C GLY A 163 -7.56 -20.14 -3.43
N VAL A 164 -7.46 -21.29 -4.09
CA VAL A 164 -6.75 -22.49 -3.61
C VAL A 164 -5.87 -23.12 -4.70
N GLY A 165 -5.43 -22.32 -5.68
CA GLY A 165 -4.80 -22.80 -6.91
C GLY A 165 -5.79 -22.87 -8.08
N PRO A 166 -5.45 -23.57 -9.18
CA PRO A 166 -6.18 -23.51 -10.46
C PRO A 166 -7.44 -24.38 -10.49
N THR A 167 -8.31 -24.24 -9.49
CA THR A 167 -9.64 -24.86 -9.48
C THR A 167 -10.63 -23.96 -10.23
N ASP A 168 -11.69 -24.54 -10.80
CA ASP A 168 -12.72 -23.76 -11.50
C ASP A 168 -13.32 -22.66 -10.61
N GLY A 169 -13.53 -22.97 -9.32
CA GLY A 169 -14.00 -21.99 -8.34
C GLY A 169 -13.03 -20.83 -8.10
N THR A 170 -11.72 -21.07 -8.11
CA THR A 170 -10.71 -20.01 -7.97
C THR A 170 -10.55 -19.22 -9.27
N ASN A 171 -10.64 -19.89 -10.42
CA ASN A 171 -10.61 -19.22 -11.72
C ASN A 171 -11.79 -18.24 -11.86
N GLY A 172 -12.97 -18.62 -11.35
CA GLY A 172 -14.16 -17.76 -11.37
C GLY A 172 -14.26 -16.76 -10.22
N THR A 173 -13.71 -17.06 -9.03
CA THR A 173 -13.99 -16.27 -7.82
C THR A 173 -12.77 -16.06 -6.91
N THR A 174 -12.63 -14.85 -6.35
CA THR A 174 -11.59 -14.49 -5.37
C THR A 174 -11.93 -15.00 -3.95
N ILE A 175 -12.11 -16.31 -3.80
CA ILE A 175 -12.59 -16.93 -2.54
C ILE A 175 -11.67 -18.08 -2.12
N THR A 176 -11.18 -18.03 -0.88
CA THR A 176 -10.58 -19.20 -0.20
C THR A 176 -11.63 -19.80 0.74
N SER A 177 -12.29 -20.87 0.29
CA SER A 177 -13.50 -21.39 0.94
C SER A 177 -13.19 -22.33 2.11
N GLY A 178 -13.65 -22.00 3.32
CA GLY A 178 -13.61 -22.89 4.49
C GLY A 178 -12.27 -22.88 5.25
N ALA A 179 -12.32 -23.29 6.52
CA ALA A 179 -11.21 -23.16 7.46
C ALA A 179 -9.93 -23.90 7.03
N TRP A 180 -10.06 -25.14 6.55
CA TRP A 180 -8.90 -25.94 6.16
C TRP A 180 -8.14 -25.33 4.97
N ASN A 181 -8.87 -24.84 3.96
CA ASN A 181 -8.24 -24.21 2.80
C ASN A 181 -7.54 -22.89 3.17
N LEU A 182 -8.14 -22.10 4.08
CA LEU A 182 -7.49 -20.90 4.61
C LEU A 182 -6.17 -21.24 5.31
N GLU A 183 -6.17 -22.23 6.19
CA GLU A 183 -4.96 -22.69 6.88
C GLU A 183 -3.87 -23.11 5.88
N MET A 184 -4.21 -23.89 4.86
CA MET A 184 -3.25 -24.35 3.85
C MET A 184 -2.71 -23.20 3.01
N MET A 185 -3.55 -22.24 2.62
CA MET A 185 -3.12 -21.09 1.82
C MET A 185 -2.25 -20.12 2.62
N LEU A 186 -2.57 -19.88 3.90
CA LEU A 186 -1.72 -19.09 4.78
C LEU A 186 -0.32 -19.72 4.89
N LYS A 187 -0.23 -21.05 5.08
CA LYS A 187 1.05 -21.78 5.06
C LYS A 187 1.77 -21.69 3.72
N ALA A 188 1.05 -21.77 2.61
CA ALA A 188 1.64 -21.67 1.28
C ALA A 188 2.24 -20.28 1.00
N ASN A 189 1.62 -19.23 1.54
CA ASN A 189 2.07 -17.85 1.34
C ASN A 189 3.32 -17.46 2.12
N GLU A 190 3.74 -18.23 3.14
CA GLU A 190 4.99 -17.98 3.88
C GLU A 190 6.23 -17.95 2.98
N GLY A 191 6.15 -18.59 1.80
CA GLY A 191 7.21 -18.56 0.79
C GLY A 191 7.15 -17.39 -0.19
N LEU A 192 6.18 -16.48 -0.08
CA LEU A 192 5.96 -15.41 -1.05
C LEU A 192 6.50 -14.05 -0.55
N PRO A 193 7.20 -13.28 -1.40
CA PRO A 193 7.73 -11.96 -1.04
C PRO A 193 6.70 -10.82 -1.15
N VAL A 194 5.45 -11.07 -0.78
CA VAL A 194 4.34 -10.09 -0.83
C VAL A 194 3.44 -10.24 0.40
N ASN A 195 2.76 -9.16 0.78
CA ASN A 195 1.67 -9.24 1.74
C ASN A 195 0.46 -9.89 1.06
N VAL A 196 -0.24 -10.79 1.76
CA VAL A 196 -1.45 -11.43 1.24
C VAL A 196 -2.59 -11.36 2.25
N LEU A 197 -3.78 -10.97 1.80
CA LEU A 197 -5.02 -11.07 2.56
C LEU A 197 -6.02 -11.97 1.82
N HIS A 198 -6.47 -13.02 2.50
CA HIS A 198 -7.48 -13.94 1.97
C HIS A 198 -8.91 -13.52 2.33
N CYS A 199 -9.79 -13.61 1.34
CA CYS A 199 -11.23 -13.43 1.45
C CYS A 199 -11.92 -14.80 1.54
N GLY A 200 -12.72 -14.99 2.60
CA GLY A 200 -13.60 -16.14 2.75
C GLY A 200 -14.85 -16.04 1.88
N LYS A 201 -15.63 -17.11 1.83
CA LYS A 201 -16.91 -17.16 1.10
C LYS A 201 -18.01 -16.47 1.92
N GLY A 202 -18.56 -15.38 1.39
CA GLY A 202 -19.69 -14.66 1.97
C GLY A 202 -21.07 -15.20 1.55
N ASN A 203 -21.12 -16.12 0.57
CA ASN A 203 -22.36 -16.70 0.05
C ASN A 203 -22.99 -17.69 1.04
N SER A 204 -23.68 -17.20 2.07
CA SER A 204 -24.47 -18.00 2.99
C SER A 204 -25.60 -17.17 3.59
N SER A 205 -26.83 -17.69 3.61
CA SER A 205 -27.95 -17.09 4.34
C SER A 205 -27.93 -17.42 5.84
N ARG A 206 -26.84 -18.00 6.35
CA ARG A 206 -26.62 -18.35 7.76
C ARG A 206 -25.23 -17.88 8.18
N ARG A 207 -25.13 -17.37 9.41
CA ARG A 207 -23.89 -16.78 9.94
C ARG A 207 -22.78 -17.79 10.25
N PRO A 208 -23.03 -18.96 10.89
CA PRO A 208 -21.94 -19.82 11.35
C PRO A 208 -20.93 -20.26 10.27
N PRO A 209 -21.34 -20.60 9.02
CA PRO A 209 -20.40 -20.91 7.95
C PRO A 209 -19.51 -19.73 7.50
N ILE A 210 -19.94 -18.49 7.72
CA ILE A 210 -19.14 -17.29 7.44
C ILE A 210 -18.16 -17.07 8.60
N GLU A 211 -18.66 -17.13 9.83
CA GLU A 211 -17.90 -16.89 11.07
C GLU A 211 -16.71 -17.85 11.21
N GLU A 212 -16.87 -19.14 10.88
CA GLU A 212 -15.76 -20.13 10.96
C GLU A 212 -14.57 -19.78 10.06
N GLN A 213 -14.82 -19.13 8.91
CA GLN A 213 -13.77 -18.74 7.97
C GLN A 213 -12.99 -17.53 8.49
N LEU A 214 -13.69 -16.58 9.14
CA LEU A 214 -13.04 -15.43 9.79
C LEU A 214 -12.16 -15.91 10.95
N LEU A 215 -12.65 -16.83 11.76
CA LEU A 215 -11.88 -17.46 12.85
C LEU A 215 -10.65 -18.23 12.34
N ALA A 216 -10.70 -18.75 11.10
CA ALA A 216 -9.60 -19.43 10.45
C ALA A 216 -8.59 -18.49 9.76
N GLY A 217 -8.81 -17.17 9.80
CA GLY A 217 -7.86 -16.17 9.30
C GLY A 217 -8.25 -15.48 7.99
N ALA A 218 -9.49 -15.61 7.51
CA ALA A 218 -9.98 -14.73 6.44
C ALA A 218 -10.05 -13.27 6.93
N GLY A 219 -9.41 -12.35 6.22
CA GLY A 219 -9.41 -10.91 6.54
C GLY A 219 -10.53 -10.11 5.86
N GLY A 220 -11.38 -10.79 5.10
CA GLY A 220 -12.50 -10.21 4.36
C GLY A 220 -13.42 -11.31 3.81
N LEU A 221 -14.52 -10.90 3.18
CA LEU A 221 -15.46 -11.81 2.53
C LEU A 221 -15.64 -11.43 1.06
N LYS A 222 -15.85 -12.43 0.21
CA LYS A 222 -16.31 -12.23 -1.17
C LYS A 222 -17.65 -12.92 -1.39
N ILE A 223 -18.59 -12.16 -1.95
CA ILE A 223 -19.86 -12.64 -2.49
C ILE A 223 -19.71 -12.67 -4.02
N HIS A 224 -20.09 -13.78 -4.64
CA HIS A 224 -20.03 -13.93 -6.10
C HIS A 224 -21.29 -14.59 -6.67
N GLU A 225 -21.69 -14.22 -7.89
CA GLU A 225 -22.91 -14.74 -8.54
C GLU A 225 -22.84 -16.25 -8.82
N ASP A 226 -21.67 -16.76 -9.21
CA ASP A 226 -21.37 -18.19 -9.36
C ASP A 226 -21.71 -19.02 -8.12
N TRP A 227 -21.71 -18.40 -6.94
CA TRP A 227 -22.09 -19.01 -5.66
C TRP A 227 -23.40 -18.45 -5.09
N GLY A 228 -24.12 -17.63 -5.85
CA GLY A 228 -25.39 -17.00 -5.49
C GLY A 228 -25.24 -15.68 -4.73
N SER A 229 -25.27 -14.56 -5.45
CA SER A 229 -25.27 -13.18 -4.88
C SER A 229 -26.66 -12.74 -4.44
N THR A 230 -27.37 -13.59 -3.71
CA THR A 230 -28.77 -13.37 -3.33
C THR A 230 -28.90 -12.32 -2.21
N PRO A 231 -30.05 -11.62 -2.10
CA PRO A 231 -30.27 -10.63 -1.05
C PRO A 231 -30.01 -11.13 0.38
N GLU A 232 -30.40 -12.36 0.70
CA GLU A 232 -30.18 -12.91 2.05
C GLU A 232 -28.72 -13.26 2.32
N ALA A 233 -27.96 -13.71 1.32
CA ALA A 233 -26.51 -13.90 1.45
C ALA A 233 -25.82 -12.55 1.71
N ILE A 234 -26.21 -11.50 0.98
CA ILE A 234 -25.67 -10.15 1.14
C ILE A 234 -25.95 -9.60 2.54
N LYS A 235 -27.20 -9.65 3.00
CA LYS A 235 -27.57 -9.18 4.35
C LYS A 235 -26.80 -9.92 5.45
N THR A 236 -26.70 -11.24 5.32
CA THR A 236 -26.00 -12.06 6.33
C THR A 236 -24.52 -11.73 6.38
N ALA A 237 -23.85 -11.64 5.22
CA ALA A 237 -22.43 -11.29 5.15
C ALA A 237 -22.14 -9.89 5.67
N LEU A 238 -22.97 -8.89 5.35
CA LEU A 238 -22.84 -7.53 5.87
C LEU A 238 -23.02 -7.48 7.39
N ALA A 239 -23.98 -8.22 7.95
CA ALA A 239 -24.17 -8.29 9.39
C ALA A 239 -22.98 -8.94 10.11
N VAL A 240 -22.41 -10.01 9.54
CA VAL A 240 -21.18 -10.63 10.09
C VAL A 240 -19.99 -9.67 9.94
N ALA A 241 -19.90 -8.94 8.83
CA ALA A 241 -18.83 -7.99 8.60
C ALA A 241 -18.81 -6.85 9.64
N ASP A 242 -19.99 -6.32 10.00
CA ASP A 242 -20.16 -5.35 11.08
C ASP A 242 -19.66 -5.90 12.42
N ASP A 243 -19.97 -7.16 12.74
CA ASP A 243 -19.61 -7.77 14.04
C ASP A 243 -18.12 -8.10 14.16
N TYR A 244 -17.44 -8.36 13.04
CA TYR A 244 -16.03 -8.78 12.98
C TYR A 244 -15.07 -7.68 12.49
N ASP A 245 -15.58 -6.49 12.15
CA ASP A 245 -14.81 -5.36 11.59
C ASP A 245 -13.98 -5.76 10.34
N ILE A 246 -14.64 -6.44 9.39
CA ILE A 246 -14.04 -6.87 8.13
C ILE A 246 -14.76 -6.31 6.91
N GLN A 247 -14.10 -6.32 5.75
CA GLN A 247 -14.66 -5.81 4.51
C GLN A 247 -15.39 -6.91 3.72
N VAL A 248 -16.45 -6.52 2.98
CA VAL A 248 -17.14 -7.38 2.01
C VAL A 248 -16.92 -6.86 0.59
N ALA A 249 -16.33 -7.70 -0.26
CA ALA A 249 -16.29 -7.51 -1.71
C ALA A 249 -17.46 -8.26 -2.37
N ILE A 250 -18.02 -7.70 -3.44
CA ILE A 250 -19.19 -8.29 -4.10
C ILE A 250 -19.03 -8.26 -5.63
N HIS A 251 -19.35 -9.38 -6.24
CA HIS A 251 -19.70 -9.49 -7.66
C HIS A 251 -21.20 -9.82 -7.71
N THR A 252 -22.01 -8.87 -8.20
CA THR A 252 -23.48 -8.92 -8.12
C THR A 252 -24.09 -9.93 -9.08
N ASP A 253 -25.36 -10.25 -8.88
CA ASP A 253 -26.16 -11.11 -9.77
C ASP A 253 -26.35 -10.44 -11.14
N THR A 254 -25.58 -10.88 -12.14
CA THR A 254 -25.66 -10.30 -13.50
C THR A 254 -26.97 -10.68 -14.18
N LEU A 255 -27.53 -11.83 -13.82
CA LEU A 255 -28.75 -12.39 -14.42
C LEU A 255 -30.00 -11.65 -13.94
N ASN A 256 -29.89 -10.89 -12.85
CA ASN A 256 -31.03 -10.35 -12.11
C ASN A 256 -32.02 -11.47 -11.71
N GLU A 257 -31.49 -12.65 -11.37
CA GLU A 257 -32.31 -13.81 -10.99
C GLU A 257 -33.07 -13.53 -9.69
N ALA A 258 -32.39 -12.93 -8.70
CA ALA A 258 -32.98 -12.61 -7.40
C ALA A 258 -33.55 -11.19 -7.32
N GLY A 259 -33.37 -10.37 -8.36
CA GLY A 259 -33.81 -8.98 -8.43
C GLY A 259 -32.86 -8.11 -9.25
N TYR A 260 -33.28 -6.89 -9.55
CA TYR A 260 -32.45 -5.90 -10.24
C TYR A 260 -31.43 -5.25 -9.29
N VAL A 261 -30.60 -4.34 -9.82
CA VAL A 261 -29.60 -3.62 -9.01
C VAL A 261 -30.24 -2.84 -7.85
N GLU A 262 -31.44 -2.29 -8.06
CA GLU A 262 -32.23 -1.62 -7.02
C GLU A 262 -32.69 -2.55 -5.88
N ASP A 263 -32.82 -3.85 -6.16
CA ASP A 263 -33.22 -4.86 -5.18
C ASP A 263 -32.03 -5.41 -4.39
N THR A 264 -30.80 -5.17 -4.87
CA THR A 264 -29.57 -5.57 -4.19
C THR A 264 -29.47 -4.83 -2.85
N PRO A 265 -29.43 -5.53 -1.70
CA PRO A 265 -29.35 -4.88 -0.40
C PRO A 265 -28.13 -3.96 -0.35
N SER A 266 -28.39 -2.67 -0.20
CA SER A 266 -27.35 -1.69 0.08
C SER A 266 -27.37 -1.38 1.57
N PRO A 267 -26.21 -1.04 2.19
CA PRO A 267 -26.19 -0.63 3.59
C PRO A 267 -27.10 0.60 3.91
N HIS A 268 -27.62 1.31 2.90
CA HIS A 268 -28.48 2.49 3.04
C HIS A 268 -29.94 2.09 3.29
N SER A 269 -30.37 0.89 2.88
CA SER A 269 -31.76 0.41 3.08
C SER A 269 -31.96 -0.30 4.42
N THR A 270 -30.88 -0.66 5.12
CA THR A 270 -30.88 -1.15 6.49
C THR A 270 -30.58 0.01 7.45
N ALA A 271 -31.62 0.74 7.86
CA ALA A 271 -31.60 1.69 8.98
C ALA A 271 -30.30 2.52 9.13
N GLY A 272 -29.99 3.40 8.18
CA GLY A 272 -29.01 4.46 8.38
C GLY A 272 -27.56 4.02 8.67
N ARG A 273 -27.18 2.80 8.33
CA ARG A 273 -25.80 2.32 8.52
C ARG A 273 -25.00 2.52 7.25
N PHE A 274 -24.45 3.72 7.09
CA PHE A 274 -23.34 3.94 6.16
C PHE A 274 -22.19 4.69 6.81
N THR A 275 -21.00 4.16 6.49
CA THR A 275 -19.63 4.67 6.58
C THR A 275 -19.47 6.17 6.81
N PRO A 276 -18.24 6.53 7.18
CA PRO A 276 -17.53 7.29 6.15
C PRO A 276 -16.16 6.69 5.92
N ILE A 277 -15.66 6.45 4.68
CA ILE A 277 -14.26 6.79 4.31
C ILE A 277 -14.26 8.34 4.26
N THR A 278 -14.41 9.06 5.37
CA THR A 278 -13.57 9.22 6.58
C THR A 278 -13.42 8.07 7.62
N ARG A 279 -12.92 6.87 7.25
CA ARG A 279 -13.06 5.49 7.88
C ARG A 279 -13.95 4.41 7.18
N ARG A 280 -13.45 3.97 6.02
CA ARG A 280 -13.46 2.59 5.51
C ARG A 280 -14.78 1.93 5.06
N ALA A 281 -14.71 1.37 3.84
CA ALA A 281 -15.53 0.30 3.28
C ALA A 281 -16.92 0.64 2.69
N ARG A 282 -16.93 1.24 1.48
CA ARG A 282 -18.02 0.93 0.52
C ARG A 282 -17.80 -0.49 0.02
N ALA A 283 -18.86 -1.28 -0.12
CA ALA A 283 -18.81 -2.45 -1.00
C ALA A 283 -18.31 -1.96 -2.37
N ALA A 284 -17.12 -2.38 -2.78
CA ALA A 284 -16.60 -2.07 -4.10
C ALA A 284 -17.41 -2.89 -5.10
N VAL A 285 -18.45 -2.29 -5.67
CA VAL A 285 -19.08 -2.82 -6.89
C VAL A 285 -18.07 -2.62 -8.00
N THR A 286 -17.19 -3.61 -8.22
CA THR A 286 -16.37 -3.64 -9.42
C THR A 286 -17.32 -3.94 -10.59
N ARG A 287 -17.49 -2.97 -11.50
CA ARG A 287 -18.13 -3.24 -12.79
C ARG A 287 -17.33 -4.34 -13.51
N PRO A 288 -17.97 -5.31 -14.16
CA PRO A 288 -17.26 -6.37 -14.86
C PRO A 288 -16.48 -5.76 -16.03
N THR A 289 -15.16 -5.85 -15.97
CA THR A 289 -14.29 -5.86 -17.15
C THR A 289 -13.66 -7.24 -17.27
N CYS A 290 -14.49 -8.26 -17.37
CA CYS A 290 -14.08 -9.58 -17.87
C CYS A 290 -15.00 -9.91 -19.04
N SER A 291 -14.59 -9.50 -20.23
CA SER A 291 -14.91 -10.28 -21.43
C SER A 291 -14.14 -11.60 -21.31
N ALA A 292 -14.87 -12.71 -21.36
CA ALA A 292 -14.30 -14.02 -21.65
C ALA A 292 -13.53 -14.02 -22.99
#